data_AF-A0AAN8BZY2-F1
#
_entry.id   AF-A0AAN8BZY2-F1
#
_cell.length_a   1.000
_cell.length_b   1.000
_cell.length_c   1.000
_cell.angle_alpha   90.00
_cell.angle_beta   90.00
_cell.angle_gamma   90.00
#
_symmetry.space_group_name_H-M   'P 1'
#
loop_
_entity.id
_entity.type
_entity.pdbx_description
1 polymer ?
#
loop_
_entity_poly.entity_id
_entity_poly.type
_entity_poly.pdbx_seq_one_letter_code
_entity_poly.pdbx_strand_id
1 'polypeptide(L)'
;MSPHSNHLMLILPVLLHLFSPSLSIPSTSTPPSSLLTFFPPEGGLTHLVVHNKTGEVYLGAVNWIYKLSSNLTKLRNHVTGPVTDNPRCYPPPGVQSCPHELVQTSNINKLLLLDAAHNRLIACGSTSQGICQFLRLDDLFKLGEPHHRKEHYLSSVAEAGTMSGVVISPDLFGGGGKLFVGTPIDGKSEYFPTLSSRKLMSNEENADMFSFVYQDEFVSSQLKIPSDTLSKFPAFDIYYIYGFNSEQFVYYLTLQLDTQLTSPDASSEQFFTSKIVRLCVDDPKFYSYVEFPIGCTKDGVEYRLVQDAYLARPGARLARSLGIEEHEEVLFTVFAQGQKNRAKPPKESALCLFTMKRIKEKIKKRIQSCYRGEGKLSLPWLLNKELACINSVSV
;
A
#
# COMPACT_ATOMS: atom_id res chain seq x y z
N MET A 1 64.17 32.59 32.71
CA MET A 1 63.32 33.72 33.12
C MET A 1 63.20 34.67 31.93
N SER A 2 61.95 34.85 31.50
CA SER A 2 61.36 35.95 30.71
C SER A 2 62.07 36.50 29.45
N PRO A 3 61.43 36.43 28.27
CA PRO A 3 61.76 37.27 27.12
C PRO A 3 60.71 38.40 26.95
N HIS A 4 61.11 39.52 26.35
CA HIS A 4 60.59 39.95 25.04
C HIS A 4 61.11 41.33 24.64
N SER A 5 61.50 41.39 23.36
CA SER A 5 61.97 42.53 22.60
C SER A 5 60.80 43.20 21.87
N ASN A 6 60.83 44.53 21.72
CA ASN A 6 60.10 45.28 20.69
C ASN A 6 60.61 46.74 20.60
N HIS A 7 60.94 47.21 19.40
CA HIS A 7 60.14 48.23 18.71
C HIS A 7 60.71 48.53 17.31
N LEU A 8 59.83 48.44 16.30
CA LEU A 8 60.06 48.74 14.90
C LEU A 8 59.12 49.90 14.48
N MET A 9 59.64 50.82 13.68
CA MET A 9 58.91 51.88 12.97
C MET A 9 57.93 51.31 11.92
N LEU A 10 56.78 51.95 11.72
CA LEU A 10 56.06 51.88 10.44
C LEU A 10 55.11 53.06 10.17
N ILE A 11 54.98 53.34 8.88
CA ILE A 11 54.39 54.48 8.17
C ILE A 11 52.85 54.35 8.08
N LEU A 12 52.12 55.47 8.16
CA LEU A 12 50.66 55.55 8.11
C LEU A 12 50.13 55.88 6.68
N PRO A 13 49.06 55.23 6.18
CA PRO A 13 48.29 55.71 5.03
C PRO A 13 46.96 56.36 5.44
N VAL A 14 46.51 57.29 4.60
CA VAL A 14 45.25 58.06 4.70
C VAL A 14 44.06 57.20 4.25
N LEU A 15 43.01 57.10 5.08
CA LEU A 15 41.76 56.38 4.79
C LEU A 15 40.64 57.38 4.47
N LEU A 16 40.09 57.33 3.24
CA LEU A 16 38.87 58.05 2.85
C LEU A 16 37.63 57.34 3.41
N HIS A 17 36.82 58.06 4.19
CA HIS A 17 35.50 57.60 4.64
C HIS A 17 34.45 57.80 3.54
N LEU A 18 34.03 56.69 2.89
CA LEU A 18 32.79 56.61 2.12
C LEU A 18 31.63 56.33 3.07
N PHE A 19 30.80 57.33 3.33
CA PHE A 19 29.49 57.15 3.97
C PHE A 19 28.51 56.60 2.93
N SER A 20 28.28 55.29 2.94
CA SER A 20 27.20 54.64 2.19
C SER A 20 25.92 54.70 3.03
N PRO A 21 24.79 55.25 2.53
CA PRO A 21 23.51 55.11 3.21
C PRO A 21 23.09 53.64 3.09
N SER A 22 22.97 52.95 4.22
CA SER A 22 22.40 51.61 4.27
C SER A 22 20.92 51.69 3.88
N LEU A 23 20.62 51.41 2.61
CA LEU A 23 19.26 51.06 2.18
C LEU A 23 18.90 49.75 2.89
N SER A 24 18.13 49.86 3.97
CA SER A 24 17.37 48.76 4.55
C SER A 24 16.34 48.31 3.51
N ILE A 25 16.70 47.28 2.75
CA ILE A 25 15.75 46.54 1.93
C ILE A 25 14.68 46.02 2.89
N PRO A 26 13.39 46.37 2.71
CA PRO A 26 12.33 45.73 3.47
C PRO A 26 12.38 44.26 3.07
N SER A 27 12.75 43.39 4.00
CA SER A 27 12.44 41.97 3.88
C SER A 27 10.93 41.88 3.86
N THR A 28 10.33 41.86 2.68
CA THR A 28 8.98 41.34 2.50
C THR A 28 9.06 39.87 2.86
N SER A 29 8.94 39.57 4.15
CA SER A 29 8.50 38.27 4.61
C SER A 29 7.13 38.08 3.99
N THR A 30 7.07 37.40 2.85
CA THR A 30 5.82 36.75 2.43
C THR A 30 5.33 36.01 3.67
N PRO A 31 4.12 36.34 4.20
CA PRO A 31 3.57 35.56 5.29
C PRO A 31 3.61 34.10 4.83
N PRO A 32 3.98 33.14 5.69
CA PRO A 32 3.95 31.74 5.31
C PRO A 32 2.55 31.51 4.75
N SER A 33 2.47 31.10 3.47
CA SER A 33 1.20 30.77 2.83
C SER A 33 0.45 29.89 3.82
N SER A 34 -0.68 30.38 4.35
CA SER A 34 -1.44 29.66 5.36
C SER A 34 -1.66 28.25 4.84
N LEU A 35 -1.19 27.24 5.57
CA LEU A 35 -1.34 25.85 5.15
C LEU A 35 -2.81 25.58 4.93
N LEU A 36 -3.16 25.21 3.70
CA LEU A 36 -4.53 24.83 3.37
C LEU A 36 -4.88 23.61 4.19
N THR A 37 -6.03 23.62 4.85
CA THR A 37 -6.42 22.55 5.75
C THR A 37 -7.90 22.24 5.57
N PHE A 38 -8.24 20.95 5.63
CA PHE A 38 -9.59 20.45 5.71
C PHE A 38 -9.72 19.57 6.95
N PHE A 39 -10.79 19.75 7.71
CA PHE A 39 -11.13 18.90 8.84
C PHE A 39 -12.52 18.30 8.59
N PRO A 40 -12.67 16.96 8.64
CA PRO A 40 -13.99 16.36 8.60
C PRO A 40 -14.75 16.75 9.88
N PRO A 41 -16.07 16.97 9.81
CA PRO A 41 -16.89 17.29 10.98
C PRO A 41 -16.87 16.16 12.02
N GLU A 42 -16.83 14.90 11.57
CA GLU A 42 -16.83 13.71 12.42
C GLU A 42 -16.01 12.59 11.77
N GLY A 43 -15.47 11.69 12.58
CA GLY A 43 -14.68 10.54 12.14
C GLY A 43 -13.23 10.88 11.74
N GLY A 44 -12.37 9.86 11.73
CA GLY A 44 -10.97 9.99 11.29
C GLY A 44 -10.84 9.86 9.76
N LEU A 45 -9.94 10.63 9.16
CA LEU A 45 -9.51 10.44 7.77
C LEU A 45 -8.66 9.16 7.65
N THR A 46 -8.76 8.46 6.53
CA THR A 46 -8.04 7.20 6.29
C THR A 46 -7.21 7.23 5.02
N HIS A 47 -7.78 7.66 3.88
CA HIS A 47 -7.11 7.63 2.58
C HIS A 47 -7.28 8.97 1.86
N LEU A 48 -6.34 9.27 0.96
CA LEU A 48 -6.36 10.44 0.09
C LEU A 48 -5.92 10.01 -1.30
N VAL A 49 -6.66 10.43 -2.32
CA VAL A 49 -6.24 10.30 -3.71
C VAL A 49 -6.52 11.59 -4.47
N VAL A 50 -5.58 12.00 -5.32
CA VAL A 50 -5.68 13.23 -6.12
C VAL A 50 -5.97 12.86 -7.56
N HIS A 51 -6.94 13.53 -8.18
CA HIS A 51 -7.19 13.36 -9.60
C HIS A 51 -6.19 14.19 -10.41
N ASN A 52 -5.23 13.51 -11.05
CA ASN A 52 -4.07 14.13 -11.70
C ASN A 52 -4.38 15.23 -12.72
N LYS A 53 -5.57 15.22 -13.37
CA LYS A 53 -5.93 16.24 -14.37
C LYS A 53 -6.60 17.48 -13.77
N THR A 54 -7.46 17.30 -12.77
CA THR A 54 -8.30 18.38 -12.21
C THR A 54 -7.71 18.96 -10.93
N GLY A 55 -6.82 18.22 -10.25
CA GLY A 55 -6.31 18.57 -8.94
C GLY A 55 -7.34 18.41 -7.81
N GLU A 56 -8.52 17.84 -8.10
CA GLU A 56 -9.51 17.52 -7.09
C GLU A 56 -9.00 16.42 -6.17
N VAL A 57 -9.33 16.53 -4.89
CA VAL A 57 -8.86 15.63 -3.84
C VAL A 57 -10.05 14.82 -3.32
N TYR A 58 -9.92 13.50 -3.35
CA TYR A 58 -10.91 12.58 -2.80
C TYR A 58 -10.37 12.00 -1.50
N LEU A 59 -11.14 12.10 -0.42
CA LEU A 59 -10.76 11.63 0.90
C LEU A 59 -11.67 10.51 1.37
N GLY A 60 -11.07 9.41 1.78
CA GLY A 60 -11.73 8.35 2.51
C GLY A 60 -11.66 8.64 4.01
N ALA A 61 -12.74 8.37 4.73
CA ALA A 61 -12.82 8.54 6.16
C ALA A 61 -13.69 7.44 6.79
N VAL A 62 -13.74 7.42 8.12
CA VAL A 62 -14.73 6.63 8.86
C VAL A 62 -16.11 7.25 8.63
N ASN A 63 -17.06 6.47 8.11
CA ASN A 63 -18.45 6.84 7.80
C ASN A 63 -18.65 7.86 6.67
N TRP A 64 -17.57 8.32 6.02
CA TRP A 64 -17.65 9.39 5.03
C TRP A 64 -16.67 9.22 3.88
N ILE A 65 -17.05 9.73 2.70
CA ILE A 65 -16.15 10.02 1.59
C ILE A 65 -16.33 11.49 1.20
N TYR A 66 -15.24 12.23 1.02
CA TYR A 66 -15.27 13.65 0.67
C TYR A 66 -14.65 13.89 -0.70
N LYS A 67 -15.17 14.90 -1.40
CA LYS A 67 -14.55 15.49 -2.58
C LYS A 67 -14.23 16.94 -2.27
N LEU A 68 -12.98 17.32 -2.46
CA LEU A 68 -12.47 18.66 -2.25
C LEU A 68 -11.91 19.21 -3.58
N SER A 69 -11.92 20.53 -3.71
CA SER A 69 -11.16 21.23 -4.76
C SER A 69 -9.65 21.16 -4.46
N SER A 70 -8.85 21.61 -5.42
CA SER A 70 -7.39 21.71 -5.30
C SER A 70 -6.91 22.62 -4.16
N ASN A 71 -7.77 23.53 -3.68
CA ASN A 71 -7.50 24.37 -2.51
C ASN A 71 -8.07 23.80 -1.18
N LEU A 72 -8.45 22.51 -1.17
CA LEU A 72 -9.05 21.80 -0.03
C LEU A 72 -10.40 22.34 0.45
N THR A 73 -11.13 23.09 -0.39
CA THR A 73 -12.52 23.47 -0.10
C THR A 73 -13.44 22.29 -0.34
N LYS A 74 -14.33 21.98 0.61
CA LYS A 74 -15.29 20.89 0.47
C LYS A 74 -16.27 21.17 -0.68
N LEU A 75 -16.28 20.29 -1.68
CA LEU A 75 -17.22 20.34 -2.80
C LEU A 75 -18.43 19.42 -2.57
N ARG A 76 -18.18 18.18 -2.14
CA ARG A 76 -19.21 17.16 -1.87
C ARG A 76 -18.79 16.24 -0.71
N ASN A 77 -19.77 15.56 -0.15
CA ASN A 77 -19.57 14.46 0.80
C ASN A 77 -20.59 13.35 0.52
N HIS A 78 -20.22 12.11 0.84
CA HIS A 78 -21.03 10.91 0.74
C HIS A 78 -21.02 10.19 2.09
N VAL A 79 -22.18 9.81 2.60
CA VAL A 79 -22.31 9.07 3.87
C VAL A 79 -22.12 7.58 3.57
N THR A 80 -21.18 6.94 4.26
CA THR A 80 -20.92 5.50 4.14
C THR A 80 -21.27 4.71 5.40
N GLY A 81 -21.59 5.39 6.51
CA GLY A 81 -22.02 4.80 7.78
C GLY A 81 -22.42 5.85 8.82
N PRO A 82 -22.63 5.46 10.10
CA PRO A 82 -22.61 4.09 10.60
C PRO A 82 -23.77 3.25 10.04
N VAL A 83 -23.64 1.92 10.10
CA VAL A 83 -24.68 0.98 9.65
C VAL A 83 -24.94 -0.08 10.72
N THR A 84 -26.17 -0.58 10.78
CA THR A 84 -26.52 -1.72 11.63
C THR A 84 -25.91 -2.99 11.06
N ASP A 85 -24.84 -3.48 11.68
CA ASP A 85 -24.05 -4.61 11.18
C ASP A 85 -23.40 -5.38 12.34
N ASN A 86 -22.87 -6.56 12.05
CA ASN A 86 -21.97 -7.26 12.96
C ASN A 86 -20.91 -8.03 12.14
N PRO A 87 -19.60 -7.84 12.45
CA PRO A 87 -18.52 -8.45 11.67
C PRO A 87 -18.53 -9.99 11.69
N ARG A 88 -19.27 -10.64 12.60
CA ARG A 88 -19.43 -12.09 12.67
C ARG A 88 -20.48 -12.65 11.70
N CYS A 89 -21.35 -11.81 11.13
CA CYS A 89 -22.38 -12.24 10.20
C CYS A 89 -21.82 -12.58 8.82
N TYR A 90 -22.02 -13.81 8.34
CA TYR A 90 -21.68 -14.17 6.97
C TYR A 90 -22.77 -15.07 6.35
N PRO A 91 -23.38 -14.69 5.22
CA PRO A 91 -23.35 -13.37 4.56
C PRO A 91 -23.86 -12.22 5.47
N PRO A 92 -23.67 -10.94 5.09
CA PRO A 92 -24.16 -9.81 5.88
C PRO A 92 -25.70 -9.75 5.96
N PRO A 93 -26.27 -8.98 6.93
CA PRO A 93 -27.71 -8.95 7.21
C PRO A 93 -28.61 -8.58 6.03
N GLY A 94 -28.10 -7.83 5.04
CA GLY A 94 -28.84 -7.48 3.83
C GLY A 94 -29.10 -8.65 2.88
N VAL A 95 -28.43 -9.79 3.08
CA VAL A 95 -28.56 -11.00 2.24
C VAL A 95 -29.15 -12.17 3.02
N GLN A 96 -28.74 -12.34 4.28
CA GLN A 96 -29.22 -13.43 5.13
C GLN A 96 -29.39 -12.96 6.58
N SER A 97 -30.42 -13.48 7.25
CA SER A 97 -30.63 -13.22 8.68
C SER A 97 -29.41 -13.67 9.51
N CYS A 98 -28.92 -12.78 10.35
CA CYS A 98 -27.76 -13.06 11.20
C CYS A 98 -28.18 -13.53 12.61
N PRO A 99 -27.57 -14.59 13.15
CA PRO A 99 -27.84 -15.06 14.51
C PRO A 99 -27.16 -14.20 15.60
N HIS A 100 -26.25 -13.31 15.22
CA HIS A 100 -25.55 -12.41 16.14
C HIS A 100 -26.28 -11.08 16.27
N GLU A 101 -26.20 -10.48 17.46
CA GLU A 101 -26.78 -9.16 17.72
C GLU A 101 -26.19 -8.10 16.79
N LEU A 102 -27.07 -7.33 16.13
CA LEU A 102 -26.66 -6.27 15.23
C LEU A 102 -26.56 -4.95 15.99
N VAL A 103 -25.48 -4.21 15.78
CA VAL A 103 -25.21 -2.95 16.46
C VAL A 103 -24.83 -1.86 15.46
N GLN A 104 -25.00 -0.60 15.84
CA GLN A 104 -24.51 0.53 15.04
C GLN A 104 -22.98 0.47 14.96
N THR A 105 -22.48 0.12 13.79
CA THR A 105 -21.06 -0.11 13.52
C THR A 105 -20.56 0.94 12.54
N SER A 106 -19.42 1.56 12.85
CA SER A 106 -18.79 2.51 11.95
C SER A 106 -18.16 1.80 10.75
N ASN A 107 -18.34 2.37 9.56
CA ASN A 107 -17.77 1.88 8.32
C ASN A 107 -16.44 2.59 8.05
N ILE A 108 -15.33 1.87 8.17
CA ILE A 108 -13.99 2.40 7.91
C ILE A 108 -13.71 2.28 6.41
N ASN A 109 -13.42 3.39 5.73
CA ASN A 109 -12.88 3.32 4.38
C ASN A 109 -11.49 2.68 4.41
N LYS A 110 -11.37 1.48 3.82
CA LYS A 110 -10.15 0.65 3.80
C LYS A 110 -9.33 0.78 2.53
N LEU A 111 -9.97 1.20 1.44
CA LEU A 111 -9.36 1.35 0.13
C LEU A 111 -10.08 2.46 -0.62
N LEU A 112 -9.31 3.28 -1.33
CA LEU A 112 -9.81 4.36 -2.16
C LEU A 112 -8.98 4.44 -3.45
N LEU A 113 -9.59 4.15 -4.59
CA LEU A 113 -8.90 4.09 -5.89
C LEU A 113 -9.65 4.90 -6.94
N LEU A 114 -8.90 5.65 -7.76
CA LEU A 114 -9.44 6.32 -8.93
C LEU A 114 -9.47 5.35 -10.12
N ASP A 115 -10.66 5.09 -10.65
CA ASP A 115 -10.86 4.43 -11.94
C ASP A 115 -11.21 5.50 -12.98
N ALA A 116 -10.17 6.21 -13.42
CA ALA A 116 -10.31 7.34 -14.33
C ALA A 116 -10.86 6.93 -15.71
N ALA A 117 -10.66 5.68 -16.12
CA ALA A 117 -11.16 5.16 -17.39
C ALA A 117 -12.70 5.10 -17.42
N HIS A 118 -13.33 4.86 -16.26
CA HIS A 118 -14.79 4.78 -16.12
C HIS A 118 -15.39 6.00 -15.37
N ASN A 119 -14.63 7.07 -15.19
CA ASN A 119 -15.05 8.29 -14.46
C ASN A 119 -15.64 8.01 -13.06
N ARG A 120 -15.04 7.07 -12.32
CA ARG A 120 -15.54 6.65 -11.01
C ARG A 120 -14.43 6.45 -9.97
N LEU A 121 -14.85 6.46 -8.72
CA LEU A 121 -14.07 6.18 -7.52
C LEU A 121 -14.51 4.83 -6.98
N ILE A 122 -13.55 3.94 -6.73
CA ILE A 122 -13.78 2.67 -6.04
C ILE A 122 -13.47 2.90 -4.56
N ALA A 123 -14.47 2.74 -3.69
CA ALA A 123 -14.32 2.96 -2.26
C ALA A 123 -14.78 1.71 -1.49
N CYS A 124 -13.86 0.98 -0.89
CA CYS A 124 -14.17 -0.23 -0.13
C CYS A 124 -14.24 0.05 1.37
N GLY A 125 -15.32 -0.41 1.99
CA GLY A 125 -15.58 -0.26 3.42
C GLY A 125 -15.15 -1.47 4.25
N SER A 126 -15.38 -1.40 5.56
CA SER A 126 -15.15 -2.52 6.50
C SER A 126 -16.43 -3.26 6.88
N THR A 127 -17.57 -2.56 6.89
CA THR A 127 -18.87 -3.14 7.23
C THR A 127 -19.42 -4.01 6.10
N SER A 128 -20.43 -4.81 6.42
CA SER A 128 -21.08 -5.74 5.49
C SER A 128 -20.08 -6.70 4.83
N GLN A 129 -19.14 -7.22 5.62
CA GLN A 129 -18.05 -8.09 5.16
C GLN A 129 -17.10 -7.44 4.12
N GLY A 130 -17.05 -6.11 4.10
CA GLY A 130 -16.12 -5.33 3.28
C GLY A 130 -16.54 -5.19 1.83
N ILE A 131 -17.81 -4.83 1.60
CA ILE A 131 -18.30 -4.45 0.27
C ILE A 131 -17.62 -3.17 -0.22
N CYS A 132 -17.60 -3.01 -1.55
CA CYS A 132 -17.13 -1.80 -2.20
C CYS A 132 -18.28 -1.04 -2.86
N GLN A 133 -18.18 0.28 -2.80
CA GLN A 133 -19.06 1.23 -3.49
C GLN A 133 -18.33 1.86 -4.66
N PHE A 134 -19.07 2.14 -5.73
CA PHE A 134 -18.62 2.95 -6.85
C PHE A 134 -19.28 4.32 -6.77
N LEU A 135 -18.48 5.38 -6.72
CA LEU A 135 -18.98 6.76 -6.70
C LEU A 135 -18.53 7.50 -7.95
N ARG A 136 -19.43 8.24 -8.60
CA ARG A 136 -19.06 9.10 -9.73
C ARG A 136 -18.11 10.21 -9.29
N LEU A 137 -17.06 10.47 -10.07
CA LEU A 137 -16.04 11.46 -9.70
C LEU A 137 -16.61 12.89 -9.58
N ASP A 138 -17.58 13.25 -10.42
CA ASP A 138 -18.10 14.62 -10.47
C ASP A 138 -18.82 15.05 -9.20
N ASP A 139 -19.69 14.19 -8.66
CA ASP A 139 -20.65 14.54 -7.62
C ASP A 139 -20.76 13.53 -6.46
N LEU A 140 -19.96 12.47 -6.47
CA LEU A 140 -20.02 11.36 -5.51
C LEU A 140 -21.37 10.61 -5.49
N PHE A 141 -22.11 10.63 -6.60
CA PHE A 141 -23.30 9.80 -6.75
C PHE A 141 -22.93 8.30 -6.74
N LYS A 142 -23.65 7.49 -5.96
CA LYS A 142 -23.44 6.04 -5.89
C LYS A 142 -23.92 5.39 -7.18
N LEU A 143 -22.99 4.93 -7.99
CA LEU A 143 -23.23 4.24 -9.25
C LEU A 143 -23.60 2.77 -9.02
N GLY A 144 -23.04 2.15 -7.98
CA GLY A 144 -23.37 0.77 -7.61
C GLY A 144 -22.66 0.34 -6.34
N GLU A 145 -23.21 -0.71 -5.72
CA GLU A 145 -22.67 -1.36 -4.53
C GLU A 145 -23.00 -2.86 -4.60
N PRO A 146 -22.25 -3.64 -5.40
CA PRO A 146 -22.47 -5.07 -5.52
C PRO A 146 -22.31 -5.75 -4.15
N HIS A 147 -23.30 -6.55 -3.76
CA HIS A 147 -23.29 -7.24 -2.45
C HIS A 147 -24.02 -8.59 -2.44
N HIS A 148 -24.43 -9.12 -3.59
CA HIS A 148 -25.20 -10.38 -3.65
C HIS A 148 -24.37 -11.68 -3.75
N ARG A 149 -23.11 -11.60 -4.20
CA ARG A 149 -22.21 -12.75 -4.39
C ARG A 149 -21.07 -12.72 -3.37
N LYS A 150 -20.47 -13.88 -3.10
CA LYS A 150 -19.36 -14.01 -2.12
C LYS A 150 -18.14 -13.17 -2.54
N GLU A 151 -17.91 -13.07 -3.83
CA GLU A 151 -16.84 -12.30 -4.48
C GLU A 151 -16.99 -10.79 -4.29
N HIS A 152 -18.17 -10.30 -3.90
CA HIS A 152 -18.37 -8.89 -3.58
C HIS A 152 -17.88 -8.52 -2.18
N TYR A 153 -17.65 -9.52 -1.32
CA TYR A 153 -17.10 -9.32 0.02
C TYR A 153 -15.58 -9.41 -0.04
N LEU A 154 -14.87 -8.35 0.33
CA LEU A 154 -13.41 -8.35 0.29
C LEU A 154 -12.79 -8.80 1.61
N SER A 155 -13.25 -8.25 2.73
CA SER A 155 -12.79 -8.59 4.09
C SER A 155 -13.50 -7.70 5.12
N SER A 156 -13.86 -8.23 6.29
CA SER A 156 -14.45 -7.42 7.37
C SER A 156 -13.44 -6.69 8.25
N VAL A 157 -12.13 -6.79 7.98
CA VAL A 157 -11.08 -6.22 8.84
C VAL A 157 -11.23 -4.70 8.90
N ALA A 158 -11.45 -4.17 10.11
CA ALA A 158 -11.70 -2.75 10.37
C ALA A 158 -10.39 -2.00 10.68
N GLU A 159 -9.42 -2.05 9.75
CA GLU A 159 -8.13 -1.38 9.89
C GLU A 159 -7.74 -0.66 8.59
N ALA A 160 -7.65 0.67 8.64
CA ALA A 160 -7.21 1.49 7.51
C ALA A 160 -5.71 1.29 7.20
N GLY A 161 -5.30 1.48 5.95
CA GLY A 161 -3.90 1.37 5.54
C GLY A 161 -3.33 -0.05 5.50
N THR A 162 -4.19 -1.08 5.63
CA THR A 162 -3.77 -2.50 5.57
C THR A 162 -4.29 -3.23 4.33
N MET A 163 -5.17 -2.58 3.56
CA MET A 163 -5.66 -3.05 2.27
C MET A 163 -5.08 -2.16 1.18
N SER A 164 -4.53 -2.76 0.13
CA SER A 164 -3.99 -2.04 -1.02
C SER A 164 -4.56 -2.63 -2.30
N GLY A 165 -4.86 -1.78 -3.28
CA GLY A 165 -5.37 -2.21 -4.57
C GLY A 165 -4.72 -1.48 -5.74
N VAL A 166 -4.67 -2.15 -6.89
CA VAL A 166 -4.08 -1.64 -8.13
C VAL A 166 -5.08 -1.89 -9.25
N VAL A 167 -5.54 -0.81 -9.88
CA VAL A 167 -6.45 -0.87 -11.03
C VAL A 167 -5.61 -0.98 -12.31
N ILE A 168 -5.87 -2.03 -13.07
CA ILE A 168 -5.37 -2.18 -14.44
C ILE A 168 -6.51 -1.83 -15.38
N SER A 169 -6.30 -0.78 -16.18
CA SER A 169 -7.28 -0.34 -17.16
C SER A 169 -7.52 -1.41 -18.23
N PRO A 170 -8.71 -1.43 -18.87
CA PRO A 170 -8.98 -2.37 -19.97
C PRO A 170 -7.98 -2.20 -21.11
N ASP A 171 -7.54 -3.30 -21.71
CA ASP A 171 -6.71 -3.26 -22.90
C ASP A 171 -7.55 -2.90 -24.13
N LEU A 172 -6.95 -2.20 -25.10
CA LEU A 172 -7.58 -1.84 -26.38
C LEU A 172 -8.13 -3.06 -27.15
N PHE A 173 -7.62 -4.27 -26.85
CA PHE A 173 -8.00 -5.52 -27.48
C PHE A 173 -9.09 -6.32 -26.72
N GLY A 174 -9.77 -5.70 -25.75
CA GLY A 174 -11.01 -6.24 -25.17
C GLY A 174 -10.85 -7.04 -23.88
N GLY A 175 -9.68 -7.04 -23.24
CA GLY A 175 -9.55 -7.47 -21.85
C GLY A 175 -10.22 -6.44 -20.95
N GLY A 176 -11.32 -6.80 -20.26
CA GLY A 176 -11.96 -5.92 -19.29
C GLY A 176 -11.01 -5.44 -18.19
N GLY A 177 -11.37 -4.37 -17.48
CA GLY A 177 -10.54 -3.83 -16.40
C GLY A 177 -10.30 -4.88 -15.30
N LYS A 178 -9.15 -4.83 -14.65
CA LYS A 178 -8.79 -5.75 -13.56
C LYS A 178 -8.47 -4.95 -12.29
N LEU A 179 -8.87 -5.48 -11.14
CA LEU A 179 -8.46 -5.01 -9.82
C LEU A 179 -7.60 -6.09 -9.17
N PHE A 180 -6.33 -5.80 -8.93
CA PHE A 180 -5.53 -6.57 -7.99
C PHE A 180 -5.75 -5.98 -6.61
N VAL A 181 -6.16 -6.79 -5.64
CA VAL A 181 -6.42 -6.31 -4.27
C VAL A 181 -5.85 -7.28 -3.25
N GLY A 182 -5.06 -6.72 -2.33
CA GLY A 182 -4.52 -7.39 -1.17
C GLY A 182 -5.18 -6.87 0.11
N THR A 183 -5.57 -7.77 1.01
CA THR A 183 -6.22 -7.44 2.28
C THR A 183 -5.88 -8.46 3.38
N PRO A 184 -5.84 -8.04 4.65
CA PRO A 184 -5.90 -8.96 5.79
C PRO A 184 -7.27 -9.64 5.85
N ILE A 185 -7.33 -10.81 6.50
CA ILE A 185 -8.52 -11.67 6.54
C ILE A 185 -9.00 -12.01 7.95
N ASP A 186 -8.25 -11.71 9.01
CA ASP A 186 -8.62 -11.98 10.40
C ASP A 186 -9.07 -13.44 10.63
N GLY A 187 -8.25 -14.38 10.14
CA GLY A 187 -8.48 -15.83 10.25
C GLY A 187 -9.57 -16.40 9.33
N LYS A 188 -10.33 -15.57 8.59
CA LYS A 188 -11.46 -16.00 7.74
C LYS A 188 -11.02 -16.53 6.36
N SER A 189 -10.09 -17.49 6.35
CA SER A 189 -9.48 -18.06 5.12
C SER A 189 -10.48 -18.71 4.17
N GLU A 190 -11.55 -19.30 4.70
CA GLU A 190 -12.60 -19.91 3.88
C GLU A 190 -13.38 -18.85 3.09
N TYR A 191 -13.59 -17.68 3.68
CA TYR A 191 -14.42 -16.62 3.12
C TYR A 191 -13.65 -15.72 2.16
N PHE A 192 -12.43 -15.30 2.53
CA PHE A 192 -11.70 -14.28 1.80
C PHE A 192 -10.32 -14.75 1.35
N PRO A 193 -9.93 -14.51 0.09
CA PRO A 193 -8.53 -14.54 -0.29
C PRO A 193 -7.79 -13.33 0.27
N THR A 194 -6.52 -13.52 0.60
CA THR A 194 -5.65 -12.41 1.04
C THR A 194 -5.18 -11.56 -0.14
N LEU A 195 -4.97 -12.17 -1.32
CA LEU A 195 -4.60 -11.49 -2.55
C LEU A 195 -5.45 -12.03 -3.70
N SER A 196 -6.00 -11.17 -4.55
CA SER A 196 -6.87 -11.60 -5.66
C SER A 196 -6.79 -10.67 -6.87
N SER A 197 -7.03 -11.23 -8.05
CA SER A 197 -7.22 -10.49 -9.30
C SER A 197 -8.68 -10.64 -9.72
N ARG A 198 -9.40 -9.53 -9.71
CA ARG A 198 -10.85 -9.45 -9.85
C ARG A 198 -11.22 -8.63 -11.09
N LYS A 199 -12.35 -8.94 -11.70
CA LYS A 199 -12.89 -8.21 -12.85
C LYS A 199 -13.49 -6.88 -12.40
N LEU A 200 -13.22 -5.83 -13.16
CA LEU A 200 -13.89 -4.53 -13.09
C LEU A 200 -14.77 -4.37 -14.32
N MET A 201 -16.08 -4.49 -14.12
CA MET A 201 -17.07 -4.35 -15.18
C MET A 201 -17.34 -2.87 -15.47
N SER A 202 -17.74 -2.56 -16.70
CA SER A 202 -18.08 -1.18 -17.07
C SER A 202 -19.42 -0.73 -16.47
N ASN A 203 -20.37 -1.65 -16.25
CA ASN A 203 -21.60 -1.38 -15.51
C ASN A 203 -21.40 -1.77 -14.04
N GLU A 204 -21.59 -0.82 -13.12
CA GLU A 204 -21.42 -0.97 -11.67
C GLU A 204 -22.43 -1.93 -11.03
N GLU A 205 -23.58 -2.15 -11.66
CA GLU A 205 -24.61 -3.09 -11.19
C GLU A 205 -24.41 -4.52 -11.73
N ASN A 206 -23.41 -4.73 -12.59
CA ASN A 206 -23.16 -6.04 -13.17
C ASN A 206 -22.78 -7.06 -12.08
N ALA A 207 -23.50 -8.18 -12.03
CA ALA A 207 -23.28 -9.23 -11.03
C ALA A 207 -21.91 -9.92 -11.13
N ASP A 208 -21.19 -9.79 -12.25
CA ASP A 208 -19.83 -10.28 -12.43
C ASP A 208 -18.76 -9.30 -11.91
N MET A 209 -19.16 -8.13 -11.40
CA MET A 209 -18.26 -7.21 -10.71
C MET A 209 -17.50 -7.94 -9.60
N PHE A 210 -16.21 -7.71 -9.51
CA PHE A 210 -15.30 -8.36 -8.56
C PHE A 210 -15.19 -9.89 -8.64
N SER A 211 -15.84 -10.54 -9.61
CA SER A 211 -15.59 -11.97 -9.86
C SER A 211 -14.12 -12.18 -10.24
N PHE A 212 -13.55 -13.35 -9.92
CA PHE A 212 -12.15 -13.62 -10.27
C PHE A 212 -11.94 -13.57 -11.79
N VAL A 213 -10.76 -13.09 -12.21
CA VAL A 213 -10.40 -13.03 -13.64
C VAL A 213 -10.46 -14.42 -14.27
N TYR A 214 -9.96 -15.43 -13.56
CA TYR A 214 -10.07 -16.84 -13.90
C TYR A 214 -10.47 -17.63 -12.65
N GLN A 215 -11.39 -18.57 -12.83
CA GLN A 215 -11.86 -19.47 -11.77
C GLN A 215 -12.13 -20.84 -12.38
N ASP A 216 -11.47 -21.83 -11.82
CA ASP A 216 -11.58 -23.24 -12.14
C ASP A 216 -11.55 -24.05 -10.83
N GLU A 217 -11.91 -25.33 -10.89
CA GLU A 217 -11.98 -26.23 -9.73
C GLU A 217 -10.64 -26.35 -8.99
N PHE A 218 -9.53 -26.26 -9.73
CA PHE A 218 -8.19 -26.44 -9.18
C PHE A 218 -7.44 -25.13 -8.91
N VAL A 219 -7.61 -24.13 -9.78
CA VAL A 219 -6.85 -22.88 -9.74
C VAL A 219 -7.79 -21.72 -10.00
N SER A 220 -7.62 -20.66 -9.21
CA SER A 220 -8.35 -19.42 -9.37
C SER A 220 -7.37 -18.25 -9.28
N SER A 221 -7.74 -17.08 -9.80
CA SER A 221 -6.94 -15.85 -9.72
C SER A 221 -6.94 -15.24 -8.31
N GLN A 222 -6.61 -16.05 -7.31
CA GLN A 222 -6.59 -15.67 -5.90
C GLN A 222 -5.58 -16.51 -5.12
N LEU A 223 -5.16 -15.97 -3.98
CA LEU A 223 -4.32 -16.64 -3.01
C LEU A 223 -5.01 -16.60 -1.64
N LYS A 224 -5.22 -17.77 -1.04
CA LYS A 224 -5.83 -17.93 0.29
C LYS A 224 -4.76 -18.35 1.30
N ILE A 225 -4.92 -17.93 2.55
CA ILE A 225 -4.10 -18.43 3.65
C ILE A 225 -4.57 -19.85 3.98
N PRO A 226 -3.70 -20.88 3.96
CA PRO A 226 -4.09 -22.25 4.32
C PRO A 226 -4.62 -22.34 5.77
N SER A 227 -5.64 -23.18 5.99
CA SER A 227 -6.18 -23.47 7.33
C SER A 227 -5.13 -24.05 8.27
N ASP A 228 -4.21 -24.86 7.75
CA ASP A 228 -3.10 -25.46 8.51
C ASP A 228 -2.17 -24.38 9.07
N THR A 229 -1.89 -23.33 8.29
CA THR A 229 -1.10 -22.18 8.73
C THR A 229 -1.80 -21.43 9.85
N LEU A 230 -3.10 -21.19 9.75
CA LEU A 230 -3.88 -20.50 10.78
C LEU A 230 -4.07 -21.36 12.04
N SER A 231 -4.15 -22.67 11.90
CA SER A 231 -4.23 -23.59 13.03
C SER A 231 -2.92 -23.62 13.82
N LYS A 232 -1.78 -23.54 13.11
CA LYS A 232 -0.45 -23.47 13.73
C LYS A 232 -0.12 -22.07 14.26
N PHE A 233 -0.53 -21.02 13.55
CA PHE A 233 -0.27 -19.62 13.89
C PHE A 233 -1.59 -18.82 13.82
N PRO A 234 -2.40 -18.84 14.89
CA PRO A 234 -3.73 -18.20 14.88
C PRO A 234 -3.72 -16.69 14.60
N ALA A 235 -2.61 -16.02 14.89
CA ALA A 235 -2.43 -14.59 14.63
C ALA A 235 -1.80 -14.28 13.26
N PHE A 236 -1.57 -15.28 12.40
CA PHE A 236 -1.00 -15.05 11.07
C PHE A 236 -1.99 -14.31 10.18
N ASP A 237 -1.56 -13.16 9.66
CA ASP A 237 -2.28 -12.40 8.64
C ASP A 237 -1.28 -11.64 7.76
N ILE A 238 -1.74 -11.12 6.62
CA ILE A 238 -0.94 -10.37 5.66
C ILE A 238 -1.52 -8.97 5.49
N TYR A 239 -0.75 -7.97 5.90
CA TYR A 239 -1.12 -6.56 5.80
C TYR A 239 -0.47 -5.95 4.56
N TYR A 240 -1.24 -5.35 3.67
CA TYR A 240 -0.78 -4.78 2.40
C TYR A 240 -0.67 -3.26 2.52
N ILE A 241 0.54 -2.78 2.74
CA ILE A 241 0.82 -1.39 3.09
C ILE A 241 0.85 -0.48 1.86
N TYR A 242 1.43 -0.95 0.75
CA TYR A 242 1.50 -0.20 -0.49
C TYR A 242 1.42 -1.14 -1.69
N GLY A 243 0.63 -0.76 -2.70
CA GLY A 243 0.48 -1.49 -3.95
C GLY A 243 0.66 -0.57 -5.16
N PHE A 244 1.38 -1.03 -6.17
CA PHE A 244 1.64 -0.25 -7.38
C PHE A 244 1.81 -1.12 -8.62
N ASN A 245 1.51 -0.57 -9.79
CA ASN A 245 1.89 -1.16 -11.07
C ASN A 245 3.22 -0.58 -11.55
N SER A 246 4.06 -1.43 -12.15
CA SER A 246 5.30 -1.04 -12.80
C SER A 246 5.52 -1.95 -13.99
N GLU A 247 5.62 -1.37 -15.18
CA GLU A 247 5.65 -2.11 -16.46
C GLU A 247 4.45 -3.07 -16.57
N GLN A 248 4.71 -4.37 -16.78
CA GLN A 248 3.70 -5.43 -16.90
C GLN A 248 3.47 -6.21 -15.59
N PHE A 249 3.83 -5.62 -14.44
CA PHE A 249 3.78 -6.27 -13.14
C PHE A 249 3.00 -5.44 -12.12
N VAL A 250 2.44 -6.13 -11.14
CA VAL A 250 1.87 -5.55 -9.92
C VAL A 250 2.75 -5.93 -8.74
N TYR A 251 3.08 -4.95 -7.92
CA TYR A 251 3.90 -5.12 -6.73
C TYR A 251 3.13 -4.74 -5.48
N TYR A 252 3.45 -5.40 -4.37
CA TYR A 252 2.99 -5.01 -3.04
C TYR A 252 4.12 -5.01 -2.04
N LEU A 253 4.13 -4.05 -1.13
CA LEU A 253 4.85 -4.14 0.14
C LEU A 253 3.89 -4.66 1.20
N THR A 254 4.25 -5.80 1.77
CA THR A 254 3.46 -6.49 2.76
C THR A 254 4.19 -6.60 4.08
N LEU A 255 3.44 -6.65 5.16
CA LEU A 255 3.93 -7.07 6.46
C LEU A 255 3.24 -8.37 6.85
N GLN A 256 4.04 -9.36 7.22
CA GLN A 256 3.57 -10.72 7.54
C GLN A 256 4.17 -11.15 8.87
N LEU A 257 3.47 -12.01 9.60
CA LEU A 257 4.06 -12.69 10.76
C LEU A 257 5.23 -13.57 10.29
N ASP A 258 6.38 -13.46 10.94
CA ASP A 258 7.54 -14.29 10.67
C ASP A 258 7.36 -15.64 11.37
N THR A 259 6.88 -16.63 10.63
CA THR A 259 6.60 -17.98 11.14
C THR A 259 7.84 -18.77 11.53
N GLN A 260 9.05 -18.28 11.21
CA GLN A 260 10.30 -18.92 11.61
C GLN A 260 10.85 -18.34 12.92
N LEU A 261 10.61 -17.05 13.18
CA LEU A 261 11.03 -16.38 14.41
C LEU A 261 9.95 -16.37 15.50
N THR A 262 8.68 -16.46 15.12
CA THR A 262 7.54 -16.46 16.04
C THR A 262 7.20 -17.87 16.49
N SER A 263 6.99 -18.08 17.79
CA SER A 263 6.50 -19.35 18.31
C SER A 263 5.01 -19.54 17.93
N PRO A 264 4.56 -20.78 17.65
CA PRO A 264 3.14 -21.11 17.52
C PRO A 264 2.27 -20.72 18.74
N ASP A 265 2.88 -20.57 19.92
CA ASP A 265 2.15 -20.22 21.14
C ASP A 265 1.57 -18.81 21.06
N ALA A 266 0.25 -18.68 21.22
CA ALA A 266 -0.45 -17.39 21.11
C ALA A 266 -0.03 -16.33 22.15
N SER A 267 0.57 -16.75 23.27
CA SER A 267 1.14 -15.86 24.29
C SER A 267 2.56 -15.41 24.00
N SER A 268 3.20 -15.97 22.97
CA SER A 268 4.56 -15.65 22.59
C SER A 268 4.66 -14.31 21.88
N GLU A 269 5.87 -13.76 21.89
CA GLU A 269 6.16 -12.51 21.22
C GLU A 269 6.09 -12.68 19.69
N GLN A 270 5.32 -11.80 19.03
CA GLN A 270 5.09 -11.84 17.60
C GLN A 270 6.16 -11.03 16.86
N PHE A 271 6.80 -11.66 15.90
CA PHE A 271 7.78 -11.04 15.03
C PHE A 271 7.20 -10.87 13.62
N PHE A 272 7.45 -9.74 12.99
CA PHE A 272 6.96 -9.39 11.68
C PHE A 272 8.11 -9.15 10.71
N THR A 273 7.90 -9.53 9.46
CA THR A 273 8.87 -9.34 8.37
C THR A 273 8.19 -8.66 7.20
N SER A 274 8.78 -7.54 6.74
CA SER A 274 8.34 -6.88 5.51
C SER A 274 8.80 -7.66 4.29
N LYS A 275 7.91 -7.84 3.32
CA LYS A 275 8.23 -8.49 2.05
C LYS A 275 7.72 -7.67 0.87
N ILE A 276 8.46 -7.70 -0.23
CA ILE A 276 7.97 -7.27 -1.54
C ILE A 276 7.41 -8.48 -2.29
N VAL A 277 6.16 -8.35 -2.75
CA VAL A 277 5.43 -9.32 -3.55
C VAL A 277 5.37 -8.82 -4.99
N ARG A 278 5.40 -9.71 -5.98
CA ARG A 278 5.17 -9.38 -7.40
C ARG A 278 4.29 -10.43 -8.09
N LEU A 279 3.41 -9.97 -8.97
CA LEU A 279 2.63 -10.76 -9.93
C LEU A 279 2.75 -10.17 -11.34
N CYS A 280 2.63 -11.00 -12.37
CA CYS A 280 2.39 -10.55 -13.74
C CYS A 280 0.92 -10.09 -13.89
N VAL A 281 0.68 -9.06 -14.70
CA VAL A 281 -0.68 -8.60 -15.03
C VAL A 281 -1.45 -9.66 -15.85
N ASP A 282 -0.75 -10.37 -16.73
CA ASP A 282 -1.30 -11.39 -17.63
C ASP A 282 -1.00 -12.82 -17.16
N ASP A 283 -1.17 -13.05 -15.87
CA ASP A 283 -1.10 -14.38 -15.27
C ASP A 283 -2.39 -14.71 -14.52
N PRO A 284 -3.43 -15.23 -15.22
CA PRO A 284 -4.69 -15.59 -14.61
C PRO A 284 -4.55 -16.73 -13.58
N LYS A 285 -3.46 -17.52 -13.62
CA LYS A 285 -3.26 -18.69 -12.76
C LYS A 285 -2.42 -18.41 -11.51
N PHE A 286 -1.92 -17.18 -11.35
CA PHE A 286 -1.14 -16.75 -10.17
C PHE A 286 0.21 -17.47 -9.99
N TYR A 287 0.73 -18.15 -11.01
CA TYR A 287 2.03 -18.84 -10.96
C TYR A 287 3.24 -17.90 -10.92
N SER A 288 3.06 -16.64 -11.30
CA SER A 288 4.08 -15.59 -11.29
C SER A 288 4.32 -15.00 -9.90
N TYR A 289 3.58 -15.44 -8.88
CA TYR A 289 3.72 -14.99 -7.50
C TYR A 289 5.14 -15.22 -6.99
N VAL A 290 5.77 -14.15 -6.51
CA VAL A 290 7.04 -14.21 -5.79
C VAL A 290 6.99 -13.28 -4.59
N GLU A 291 7.67 -13.66 -3.51
CA GLU A 291 7.87 -12.80 -2.34
C GLU A 291 9.34 -12.81 -1.88
N PHE A 292 9.84 -11.65 -1.49
CA PHE A 292 11.20 -11.48 -0.97
C PHE A 292 11.18 -10.60 0.29
N PRO A 293 11.86 -10.99 1.38
CA PRO A 293 12.08 -10.09 2.50
C PRO A 293 12.76 -8.80 2.04
N ILE A 294 12.29 -7.66 2.55
CA ILE A 294 12.80 -6.33 2.23
C ILE A 294 13.00 -5.53 3.52
N GLY A 295 14.00 -4.66 3.51
CA GLY A 295 14.38 -3.83 4.63
C GLY A 295 15.76 -3.22 4.39
N CYS A 296 16.26 -2.50 5.37
CA CYS A 296 17.56 -1.85 5.31
C CYS A 296 18.23 -1.85 6.68
N THR A 297 19.54 -1.61 6.67
CA THR A 297 20.35 -1.52 7.88
C THR A 297 21.11 -0.21 7.89
N LYS A 298 21.32 0.34 9.08
CA LYS A 298 22.15 1.52 9.31
C LYS A 298 22.94 1.31 10.59
N ASP A 299 24.27 1.38 10.51
CA ASP A 299 25.18 1.26 11.66
C ASP A 299 24.91 0.01 12.53
N GLY A 300 24.57 -1.12 11.90
CA GLY A 300 24.24 -2.38 12.59
C GLY A 300 22.80 -2.50 13.09
N VAL A 301 21.99 -1.45 12.99
CA VAL A 301 20.56 -1.45 13.34
C VAL A 301 19.73 -1.91 12.14
N GLU A 302 18.79 -2.83 12.37
CA GLU A 302 17.86 -3.30 11.33
C GLU A 302 16.52 -2.55 11.34
N TYR A 303 16.02 -2.23 10.15
CA TYR A 303 14.71 -1.64 9.92
C TYR A 303 13.90 -2.55 8.99
N ARG A 304 12.90 -3.24 9.56
CA ARG A 304 12.17 -4.34 8.89
C ARG A 304 10.65 -4.18 8.89
N LEU A 305 10.11 -3.10 9.43
CA LEU A 305 8.66 -2.85 9.48
C LEU A 305 8.28 -1.72 8.53
N VAL A 306 7.80 -2.03 7.32
CA VAL A 306 7.40 -1.02 6.35
C VAL A 306 6.22 -0.20 6.89
N GLN A 307 6.33 1.12 6.77
CA GLN A 307 5.32 2.08 7.20
C GLN A 307 4.60 2.70 6.00
N ASP A 308 5.34 3.02 4.94
CA ASP A 308 4.81 3.53 3.68
C ASP A 308 5.85 3.39 2.57
N ALA A 309 5.41 3.54 1.32
CA ALA A 309 6.29 3.59 0.17
C ALA A 309 5.72 4.42 -0.99
N TYR A 310 6.61 4.82 -1.89
CA TYR A 310 6.24 5.61 -3.05
C TYR A 310 7.13 5.28 -4.25
N LEU A 311 6.51 4.83 -5.34
CA LEU A 311 7.18 4.64 -6.62
C LEU A 311 7.33 5.99 -7.31
N ALA A 312 8.56 6.31 -7.73
CA ALA A 312 8.85 7.57 -8.41
C ALA A 312 9.91 7.41 -9.50
N ARG A 313 10.01 8.43 -10.35
CA ARG A 313 11.17 8.61 -11.22
C ARG A 313 12.21 9.48 -10.52
N PRO A 314 13.50 9.09 -10.53
CA PRO A 314 14.55 9.76 -9.77
C PRO A 314 14.93 11.13 -10.35
N GLY A 315 14.65 11.38 -11.64
CA GLY A 315 15.17 12.54 -12.37
C GLY A 315 16.68 12.49 -12.58
N ALA A 316 17.20 13.42 -13.38
CA ALA A 316 18.58 13.40 -13.89
C ALA A 316 19.68 13.25 -12.81
N ARG A 317 19.55 13.99 -11.70
CA ARG A 317 20.60 14.02 -10.66
C ARG A 317 20.69 12.71 -9.90
N LEU A 318 19.56 12.23 -9.37
CA LEU A 318 19.53 11.00 -8.58
C LEU A 318 19.79 9.78 -9.48
N ALA A 319 19.28 9.78 -10.72
CA ALA A 319 19.58 8.72 -11.70
C ALA A 319 21.09 8.55 -11.93
N ARG A 320 21.80 9.66 -12.16
CA ARG A 320 23.26 9.67 -12.33
C ARG A 320 24.00 9.14 -11.11
N SER A 321 23.59 9.56 -9.90
CA SER A 321 24.21 9.08 -8.66
C SER A 321 23.96 7.60 -8.39
N LEU A 322 22.82 7.06 -8.86
CA LEU A 322 22.46 5.65 -8.70
C LEU A 322 22.96 4.76 -9.84
N GLY A 323 23.50 5.32 -10.93
CA GLY A 323 23.95 4.58 -12.11
C GLY A 323 22.79 3.93 -12.88
N ILE A 324 21.64 4.61 -12.90
CA ILE A 324 20.42 4.18 -13.60
C ILE A 324 19.98 5.23 -14.62
N GLU A 325 19.12 4.85 -15.55
CA GLU A 325 18.59 5.78 -16.55
C GLU A 325 17.45 6.64 -15.96
N GLU A 326 17.22 7.84 -16.50
CA GLU A 326 16.24 8.79 -15.93
C GLU A 326 14.79 8.29 -15.96
N HIS A 327 14.50 7.37 -16.89
CA HIS A 327 13.18 6.75 -17.02
C HIS A 327 13.03 5.50 -16.15
N GLU A 328 14.12 4.97 -15.57
CA GLU A 328 14.05 3.85 -14.64
C GLU A 328 13.39 4.31 -13.33
N GLU A 329 12.61 3.40 -12.73
CA GLU A 329 11.84 3.69 -11.52
C GLU A 329 12.63 3.35 -10.25
N VAL A 330 12.38 4.14 -9.20
CA VAL A 330 12.89 3.92 -7.85
C VAL A 330 11.74 3.86 -6.85
N LEU A 331 11.90 3.02 -5.84
CA LEU A 331 10.95 2.85 -4.75
C LEU A 331 11.55 3.47 -3.49
N PHE A 332 10.93 4.55 -3.02
CA PHE A 332 11.18 5.10 -1.69
C PHE A 332 10.33 4.35 -0.68
N THR A 333 10.90 4.05 0.48
CA THR A 333 10.24 3.25 1.51
C THR A 333 10.63 3.76 2.89
N VAL A 334 9.68 3.82 3.83
CA VAL A 334 9.98 4.08 5.24
C VAL A 334 9.84 2.81 6.04
N PHE A 335 10.84 2.48 6.85
CA PHE A 335 10.79 1.34 7.77
C PHE A 335 10.98 1.79 9.21
N ALA A 336 10.20 1.23 10.14
CA ALA A 336 10.49 1.31 11.57
C ALA A 336 11.52 0.25 11.99
N GLN A 337 12.22 0.53 13.08
CA GLN A 337 13.27 -0.31 13.65
C GLN A 337 12.72 -1.66 14.13
N GLY A 338 13.53 -2.72 13.96
CA GLY A 338 13.26 -4.05 14.50
C GLY A 338 12.12 -4.78 13.77
N GLN A 339 11.53 -5.76 14.45
CA GLN A 339 10.53 -6.68 13.90
C GLN A 339 9.31 -6.87 14.83
N LYS A 340 9.16 -6.04 15.87
CA LYS A 340 8.13 -6.20 16.92
C LYS A 340 7.08 -5.12 16.85
N ASN A 341 5.92 -5.35 17.47
CA ASN A 341 4.87 -4.35 17.71
C ASN A 341 4.36 -3.64 16.44
N ARG A 342 3.91 -4.38 15.41
CA ARG A 342 3.31 -3.79 14.19
C ARG A 342 2.27 -2.71 14.50
N ALA A 343 1.35 -2.97 15.44
CA ALA A 343 0.24 -2.07 15.73
C ALA A 343 0.71 -0.73 16.33
N LYS A 344 1.90 -0.70 16.95
CA LYS A 344 2.51 0.50 17.50
C LYS A 344 4.03 0.44 17.34
N PRO A 345 4.53 0.69 16.10
CA PRO A 345 5.95 0.55 15.80
C PRO A 345 6.81 1.52 16.62
N PRO A 346 8.11 1.24 16.78
CA PRO A 346 9.04 2.18 17.39
C PRO A 346 9.08 3.53 16.66
N LYS A 347 9.39 4.61 17.40
CA LYS A 347 9.56 5.95 16.81
C LYS A 347 10.76 6.01 15.85
N GLU A 348 11.78 5.18 16.09
CA GLU A 348 12.97 5.14 15.26
C GLU A 348 12.63 4.55 13.89
N SER A 349 12.90 5.33 12.85
CA SER A 349 12.57 5.00 11.46
C SER A 349 13.68 5.41 10.49
N ALA A 350 13.73 4.75 9.34
CA ALA A 350 14.67 5.00 8.27
C ALA A 350 13.95 5.13 6.93
N LEU A 351 14.30 6.16 6.16
CA LEU A 351 13.94 6.29 4.74
C LEU A 351 15.00 5.55 3.91
N CYS A 352 14.55 4.54 3.18
CA CYS A 352 15.38 3.68 2.34
C CYS A 352 14.93 3.76 0.89
N LEU A 353 15.86 3.42 -0.03
CA LEU A 353 15.65 3.51 -1.47
C LEU A 353 16.04 2.20 -2.14
N PHE A 354 15.19 1.73 -3.04
CA PHE A 354 15.45 0.57 -3.88
C PHE A 354 15.29 0.94 -5.36
N THR A 355 16.25 0.58 -6.20
CA THR A 355 16.05 0.68 -7.65
C THR A 355 15.21 -0.50 -8.13
N MET A 356 14.20 -0.24 -8.95
CA MET A 356 13.36 -1.32 -9.49
C MET A 356 14.19 -2.29 -10.34
N LYS A 357 15.24 -1.79 -11.00
CA LYS A 357 16.26 -2.61 -11.68
C LYS A 357 16.86 -3.70 -10.77
N ARG A 358 17.35 -3.32 -9.58
CA ARG A 358 17.98 -4.26 -8.64
C ARG A 358 16.97 -5.26 -8.07
N ILE A 359 15.73 -4.83 -7.81
CA ILE A 359 14.64 -5.72 -7.40
C ILE A 359 14.37 -6.75 -8.51
N LYS A 360 14.17 -6.31 -9.75
CA LYS A 360 13.95 -7.19 -10.92
C LYS A 360 15.09 -8.18 -11.10
N GLU A 361 16.34 -7.74 -10.98
CA GLU A 361 17.50 -8.62 -11.06
C GLU A 361 17.53 -9.69 -9.96
N LYS A 362 17.20 -9.32 -8.71
CA LYS A 362 17.14 -10.27 -7.59
C LYS A 362 16.05 -11.32 -7.81
N ILE A 363 14.87 -10.90 -8.26
CA ILE A 363 13.78 -11.82 -8.60
C ILE A 363 14.20 -12.75 -9.75
N LYS A 364 14.74 -12.19 -10.85
CA LYS A 364 15.22 -12.97 -12.00
C LYS A 364 16.26 -14.01 -11.59
N LYS A 365 17.28 -13.61 -10.82
CA LYS A 365 18.34 -14.51 -10.34
C LYS A 365 17.78 -15.66 -9.50
N ARG A 366 16.81 -15.37 -8.63
CA ARG A 366 16.18 -16.40 -7.77
C ARG A 366 15.34 -17.39 -8.58
N ILE A 367 14.56 -16.90 -9.54
CA ILE A 367 13.77 -17.73 -10.45
C ILE A 367 14.69 -18.63 -11.28
N GLN A 368 15.74 -18.07 -11.88
CA GLN A 368 16.72 -18.83 -12.65
C GLN A 368 17.43 -19.90 -11.82
N SER A 369 17.78 -19.60 -10.57
CA SER A 369 18.34 -20.58 -9.63
C SER A 369 17.36 -21.74 -9.36
N CYS A 370 16.07 -21.42 -9.12
CA CYS A 370 15.06 -22.45 -8.94
C CYS A 370 14.87 -23.32 -10.20
N TYR A 371 14.91 -22.73 -11.40
CA TYR A 371 14.83 -23.49 -12.64
C TYR A 371 16.04 -24.40 -12.91
N ARG A 372 17.18 -24.18 -12.23
CA ARG A 372 18.32 -25.12 -12.21
C ARG A 372 18.16 -26.25 -11.19
N GLY A 373 17.03 -26.30 -10.46
CA GLY A 373 16.78 -27.27 -9.40
C GLY A 373 17.47 -26.94 -8.06
N GLU A 374 17.96 -25.70 -7.89
CA GLU A 374 18.69 -25.31 -6.68
C GLU A 374 17.73 -24.95 -5.53
N GLY A 375 17.82 -25.67 -4.44
CA GLY A 375 17.10 -25.37 -3.20
C GLY A 375 15.61 -25.71 -3.24
N LYS A 376 14.81 -24.91 -2.52
CA LYS A 376 13.36 -25.13 -2.30
C LYS A 376 12.59 -23.85 -2.58
N LEU A 377 11.27 -23.90 -2.71
CA LEU A 377 10.45 -22.69 -2.91
C LEU A 377 10.45 -21.74 -1.69
N SER A 378 10.49 -22.31 -0.48
CA SER A 378 10.58 -21.59 0.80
C SER A 378 9.52 -20.49 0.98
N LEU A 379 8.25 -20.88 0.87
CA LEU A 379 7.06 -20.05 1.17
C LEU A 379 6.33 -20.64 2.40
N PRO A 380 6.82 -20.39 3.62
CA PRO A 380 6.45 -21.18 4.81
C PRO A 380 4.97 -21.05 5.21
N TRP A 381 4.34 -19.91 4.92
CA TRP A 381 2.93 -19.68 5.23
C TRP A 381 1.98 -20.28 4.21
N LEU A 382 2.43 -20.48 2.96
CA LEU A 382 1.61 -20.98 1.86
C LEU A 382 1.76 -22.49 1.67
N LEU A 383 2.96 -23.01 1.90
CA LEU A 383 3.32 -24.41 1.65
C LEU A 383 3.55 -25.13 2.98
N ASN A 384 2.64 -26.02 3.36
CA ASN A 384 2.76 -26.83 4.59
C ASN A 384 4.00 -27.73 4.59
N LYS A 385 4.48 -28.10 3.39
CA LYS A 385 5.74 -28.83 3.17
C LYS A 385 6.58 -28.07 2.16
N GLU A 386 7.86 -27.91 2.45
CA GLU A 386 8.75 -27.26 1.50
C GLU A 386 8.92 -28.12 0.25
N LEU A 387 8.58 -27.55 -0.90
CA LEU A 387 8.76 -28.19 -2.20
C LEU A 387 10.13 -27.85 -2.78
N ALA A 388 10.81 -28.86 -3.34
CA ALA A 388 12.06 -28.68 -4.03
C ALA A 388 11.86 -27.95 -5.37
N CYS A 389 12.84 -27.13 -5.74
CA CYS A 389 12.89 -26.53 -7.05
C CYS A 389 13.11 -27.61 -8.12
N ILE A 390 12.37 -27.54 -9.24
CA ILE A 390 12.46 -28.52 -10.33
C ILE A 390 13.40 -27.99 -11.41
N ASN A 391 14.41 -28.80 -11.78
CA ASN A 391 15.26 -28.47 -12.92
C ASN A 391 14.46 -28.60 -14.22
N SER A 392 14.38 -27.51 -14.97
CA SER A 392 13.70 -27.45 -16.27
C SER A 392 14.52 -26.73 -17.34
N VAL A 393 15.80 -26.49 -17.06
CA VAL A 393 16.75 -26.09 -18.11
C VAL A 393 16.98 -27.32 -18.98
N SER A 394 16.48 -27.30 -20.21
CA SER A 394 16.80 -28.31 -21.22
C SER A 394 18.31 -28.42 -21.37
N VAL A 395 18.84 -29.65 -21.23
CA VAL A 395 20.25 -29.98 -21.51
C VAL A 395 20.56 -29.76 -22.98
#